data_AF-A0A379U1E9-F1
#
_entry.id   AF-A0A379U1E9-F1
#
_cell.length_a   1.000
_cell.length_b   1.000
_cell.length_c   1.000
_cell.angle_alpha   90.00
_cell.angle_beta   90.00
_cell.angle_gamma   90.00
#
_symmetry.space_group_name_H-M   'P 1'
#
loop_
_entity.id
_entity.type
_entity.pdbx_description
1 polymer ?
#
loop_
_entity_poly.entity_id
_entity_poly.type
_entity_poly.pdbx_seq_one_letter_code
_entity_poly.pdbx_strand_id
1 'polypeptide(L)'
;MRHANERRVHLDQALAFRRELYTSRKQLAAEQYKHVDMARELGEHNGAEGSLEADYQAASDHLNLVQTALRQQEKIERYEADLEELQIRLEEQNEVVAEAAEMQDENEARAEAAELEVDELKSQLADYQQALDVQQTRAIQYNQAISALARAKEICHLPDLTPESAAEWLNTFQAKEQEATEKLLSLEQKMSVAQTAHSQFEQAYQLVAAINGPLARSEAWDVARELLRDGVNQRHLAEQVQPLRMRLSELEQRLREQQEAERLLAEFCKRQGKNFDIDELEALHQELEARIAALSDNVANASEQRMTLRQEQEQLQSRIQHLMQRAPVWLAAQTALTSLANSAARSLRPARK
;
A
#
# COMPACT_ATOMS: atom_id res chain seq x y z
N MET A 1 -50.62 208.77 -5.65
CA MET A 1 -51.33 207.63 -5.02
C MET A 1 -51.15 206.27 -5.75
N ARG A 2 -50.04 206.01 -6.47
CA ARG A 2 -49.78 204.67 -7.10
C ARG A 2 -48.64 203.87 -6.45
N HIS A 3 -47.56 204.53 -5.99
CA HIS A 3 -46.36 203.84 -5.49
C HIS A 3 -46.43 203.21 -4.08
N ALA A 4 -47.51 203.43 -3.32
CA ALA A 4 -47.67 202.81 -2.00
C ALA A 4 -48.22 201.36 -2.08
N ASN A 5 -48.89 201.01 -3.18
CA ASN A 5 -49.52 199.71 -3.33
C ASN A 5 -48.52 198.61 -3.73
N GLU A 6 -47.51 198.90 -4.54
CA GLU A 6 -46.56 197.89 -5.04
C GLU A 6 -45.61 197.33 -3.96
N ARG A 7 -45.19 198.15 -2.98
CA ARG A 7 -44.33 197.67 -1.88
C ARG A 7 -45.05 196.74 -0.91
N ARG A 8 -46.36 196.94 -0.72
CA ARG A 8 -47.20 196.02 0.07
C ARG A 8 -47.23 194.64 -0.58
N VAL A 9 -47.42 194.59 -1.90
CA VAL A 9 -47.48 193.34 -2.67
C VAL A 9 -46.20 192.51 -2.52
N HIS A 10 -45.02 193.11 -2.61
CA HIS A 10 -43.76 192.35 -2.50
C HIS A 10 -43.43 191.85 -1.08
N LEU A 11 -43.76 192.64 -0.04
CA LEU A 11 -43.61 192.19 1.35
C LEU A 11 -44.60 191.06 1.67
N ASP A 12 -45.83 191.17 1.16
CA ASP A 12 -46.83 190.10 1.28
C ASP A 12 -46.36 188.81 0.59
N GLN A 13 -45.69 188.91 -0.58
CA GLN A 13 -45.09 187.77 -1.28
C GLN A 13 -43.93 187.12 -0.51
N ALA A 14 -42.99 187.91 0.05
CA ALA A 14 -41.86 187.35 0.79
C ALA A 14 -42.29 186.67 2.11
N LEU A 15 -43.29 187.25 2.79
CA LEU A 15 -43.90 186.63 3.96
C LEU A 15 -44.69 185.37 3.58
N ALA A 16 -45.33 185.34 2.41
CA ALA A 16 -45.96 184.13 1.87
C ALA A 16 -44.94 183.01 1.63
N PHE A 17 -43.84 183.28 0.90
CA PHE A 17 -42.81 182.27 0.65
C PHE A 17 -42.14 181.76 1.93
N ARG A 18 -41.88 182.62 2.92
CA ARG A 18 -41.34 182.17 4.22
C ARG A 18 -42.33 181.29 4.96
N ARG A 19 -43.62 181.64 4.94
CA ARG A 19 -44.68 180.78 5.51
C ARG A 19 -44.70 179.43 4.80
N GLU A 20 -44.64 179.42 3.47
CA GLU A 20 -44.58 178.20 2.65
C GLU A 20 -43.36 177.32 2.98
N LEU A 21 -42.18 177.92 3.15
CA LEU A 21 -40.94 177.20 3.50
C LEU A 21 -40.97 176.62 4.92
N TYR A 22 -41.55 177.35 5.88
CA TYR A 22 -41.75 176.83 7.23
C TYR A 22 -42.81 175.72 7.23
N THR A 23 -43.88 175.84 6.44
CA THR A 23 -44.87 174.78 6.30
C THR A 23 -44.28 173.54 5.62
N SER A 24 -43.45 173.70 4.58
CA SER A 24 -42.84 172.56 3.87
C SER A 24 -41.80 171.85 4.73
N ARG A 25 -40.98 172.58 5.52
CA ARG A 25 -40.08 171.96 6.50
C ARG A 25 -40.84 171.22 7.61
N LYS A 26 -41.94 171.80 8.10
CA LYS A 26 -42.79 171.16 9.11
C LYS A 26 -43.47 169.91 8.54
N GLN A 27 -43.90 169.95 7.28
CA GLN A 27 -44.43 168.80 6.54
C GLN A 27 -43.34 167.73 6.35
N LEU A 28 -42.13 168.10 5.88
CA LEU A 28 -41.03 167.16 5.68
C LEU A 28 -40.65 166.44 6.99
N ALA A 29 -40.57 167.16 8.11
CA ALA A 29 -40.29 166.55 9.41
C ALA A 29 -41.41 165.60 9.86
N ALA A 30 -42.67 165.94 9.60
CA ALA A 30 -43.81 165.06 9.86
C ALA A 30 -43.77 163.80 8.96
N GLU A 31 -43.42 163.95 7.67
CA GLU A 31 -43.25 162.81 6.76
C GLU A 31 -42.06 161.93 7.14
N GLN A 32 -40.93 162.50 7.58
CA GLN A 32 -39.79 161.72 8.06
C GLN A 32 -40.13 160.89 9.30
N TYR A 33 -40.86 161.48 10.25
CA TYR A 33 -41.34 160.75 11.43
C TYR A 33 -42.27 159.60 11.02
N LYS A 34 -43.23 159.88 10.12
CA LYS A 34 -44.08 158.83 9.53
C LYS A 34 -43.27 157.74 8.81
N HIS A 35 -42.22 158.09 8.06
CA HIS A 35 -41.40 157.08 7.39
C HIS A 35 -40.63 156.19 8.36
N VAL A 36 -40.15 156.74 9.48
CA VAL A 36 -39.48 155.95 10.53
C VAL A 36 -40.48 155.05 11.23
N ASP A 37 -41.66 155.56 11.58
CA ASP A 37 -42.73 154.77 12.18
C ASP A 37 -43.22 153.68 11.21
N MET A 38 -43.46 154.01 9.94
CA MET A 38 -43.79 153.03 8.90
C MET A 38 -42.68 152.00 8.70
N ALA A 39 -41.40 152.38 8.75
CA ALA A 39 -40.29 151.43 8.63
C ALA A 39 -40.20 150.50 9.85
N ARG A 40 -40.51 151.02 11.04
CA ARG A 40 -40.61 150.23 12.26
C ARG A 40 -41.78 149.25 12.19
N GLU A 41 -42.97 149.74 11.83
CA GLU A 41 -44.17 148.92 11.63
C GLU A 41 -43.92 147.83 10.57
N LEU A 42 -43.26 148.16 9.46
CA LEU A 42 -42.85 147.17 8.44
C LEU A 42 -41.87 146.12 8.99
N GLY A 43 -40.92 146.52 9.85
CA GLY A 43 -40.02 145.58 10.51
C GLY A 43 -40.73 144.65 11.49
N GLU A 44 -41.68 145.19 12.26
CA GLU A 44 -42.52 144.42 13.18
C GLU A 44 -43.44 143.47 12.39
N HIS A 45 -44.01 143.91 11.27
CA HIS A 45 -44.81 143.07 10.37
C HIS A 45 -43.98 141.96 9.72
N ASN A 46 -42.80 142.25 9.17
CA ASN A 46 -41.93 141.22 8.59
C ASN A 46 -41.48 140.19 9.64
N GLY A 47 -41.22 140.63 10.88
CA GLY A 47 -40.90 139.72 11.98
C GLY A 47 -42.08 138.81 12.35
N ALA A 48 -43.28 139.38 12.42
CA ALA A 48 -44.52 138.63 12.65
C ALA A 48 -44.80 137.64 11.51
N GLU A 49 -44.62 138.06 10.25
CA GLU A 49 -44.74 137.20 9.07
C GLU A 49 -43.74 136.05 9.12
N GLY A 50 -42.47 136.31 9.45
CA GLY A 50 -41.47 135.25 9.59
C GLY A 50 -41.80 134.24 10.70
N SER A 51 -42.32 134.70 11.85
CA SER A 51 -42.79 133.78 12.90
C SER A 51 -44.00 132.95 12.44
N LEU A 52 -44.95 133.57 11.73
CA LEU A 52 -46.13 132.89 11.22
C LEU A 52 -45.77 131.88 10.13
N GLU A 53 -44.80 132.18 9.28
CA GLU A 53 -44.25 131.25 8.28
C GLU A 53 -43.56 130.06 8.95
N ALA A 54 -42.79 130.28 10.01
CA ALA A 54 -42.15 129.20 10.77
C ALA A 54 -43.20 128.29 11.43
N ASP A 55 -44.23 128.88 12.05
CA ASP A 55 -45.35 128.13 12.63
C ASP A 55 -46.13 127.35 11.57
N TYR A 56 -46.35 127.95 10.40
CA TYR A 56 -46.99 127.28 9.26
C TYR A 56 -46.16 126.10 8.76
N GLN A 57 -44.85 126.25 8.64
CA GLN A 57 -43.94 125.17 8.24
C GLN A 57 -43.96 124.01 9.24
N ALA A 58 -43.85 124.30 10.54
CA ALA A 58 -43.92 123.30 11.60
C ALA A 58 -45.28 122.56 11.60
N ALA A 59 -46.38 123.29 11.43
CA ALA A 59 -47.71 122.69 11.28
C ALA A 59 -47.79 121.78 10.04
N SER A 60 -47.15 122.17 8.93
CA SER A 60 -47.09 121.36 7.72
C SER A 60 -46.28 120.07 7.91
N ASP A 61 -45.17 120.13 8.63
CA ASP A 61 -44.35 118.95 8.94
C ASP A 61 -45.08 117.98 9.87
N HIS A 62 -45.76 118.50 10.89
CA HIS A 62 -46.63 117.71 11.75
C HIS A 62 -47.77 117.07 10.96
N LEU A 63 -48.40 117.81 10.04
CA LEU A 63 -49.42 117.26 9.16
C LEU A 63 -48.86 116.12 8.29
N ASN A 64 -47.66 116.28 7.72
CA ASN A 64 -47.00 115.25 6.92
C ASN A 64 -46.70 113.98 7.74
N LEU A 65 -46.25 114.13 8.99
CA LEU A 65 -46.02 113.00 9.90
C LEU A 65 -47.32 112.27 10.24
N VAL A 66 -48.37 113.01 10.58
CA VAL A 66 -49.70 112.43 10.86
C VAL A 66 -50.25 111.72 9.63
N GLN A 67 -50.15 112.32 8.45
CA GLN A 67 -50.55 111.67 7.20
C GLN A 67 -49.76 110.39 6.93
N THR A 68 -48.45 110.37 7.23
CA THR A 68 -47.61 109.18 7.05
C THR A 68 -47.98 108.09 8.07
N ALA A 69 -48.23 108.46 9.32
CA ALA A 69 -48.69 107.55 10.36
C ALA A 69 -50.05 106.93 9.98
N LEU A 70 -50.99 107.72 9.45
CA LEU A 70 -52.27 107.23 8.94
C LEU A 70 -52.08 106.21 7.81
N ARG A 71 -51.20 106.47 6.83
CA ARG A 71 -50.90 105.48 5.77
C ARG A 71 -50.28 104.19 6.30
N GLN A 72 -49.45 104.28 7.34
CA GLN A 72 -48.89 103.09 7.99
C GLN A 72 -49.98 102.31 8.72
N GLN A 73 -50.91 103.00 9.39
CA GLN A 73 -52.04 102.37 10.04
C GLN A 73 -52.95 101.66 9.03
N GLU A 74 -53.30 102.30 7.91
CA GLU A 74 -54.04 101.65 6.82
C GLU A 74 -53.30 100.42 6.26
N LYS A 75 -51.97 100.41 6.29
CA LYS A 75 -51.16 99.25 5.86
C LYS A 75 -51.21 98.12 6.88
N ILE A 76 -51.20 98.44 8.18
CA ILE A 76 -51.37 97.46 9.25
C ILE A 76 -52.75 96.82 9.15
N GLU A 77 -53.81 97.61 8.98
CA GLU A 77 -55.19 97.11 8.83
C GLU A 77 -55.32 96.17 7.62
N ARG A 78 -54.63 96.45 6.50
CA ARG A 78 -54.59 95.52 5.36
C ARG A 78 -53.87 94.21 5.69
N TYR A 79 -52.74 94.26 6.40
CA TYR A 79 -52.04 93.04 6.80
C TYR A 79 -52.80 92.23 7.84
N GLU A 80 -53.54 92.87 8.73
CA GLU A 80 -54.44 92.18 9.66
C GLU A 80 -55.54 91.44 8.87
N ALA A 81 -56.16 92.09 7.89
CA ALA A 81 -57.13 91.45 7.00
C ALA A 81 -56.51 90.30 6.16
N ASP A 82 -55.30 90.49 5.63
CA ASP A 82 -54.58 89.44 4.89
C ASP A 82 -54.26 88.22 5.79
N LEU A 83 -53.90 88.46 7.05
CA LEU A 83 -53.64 87.40 8.04
C LEU A 83 -54.91 86.62 8.38
N GLU A 84 -56.05 87.31 8.52
CA GLU A 84 -57.35 86.66 8.72
C GLU A 84 -57.73 85.79 7.51
N GLU A 85 -57.53 86.28 6.28
CA GLU A 85 -57.76 85.49 5.05
C GLU A 85 -56.83 84.28 4.98
N LEU A 86 -55.55 84.44 5.30
CA LEU A 86 -54.59 83.33 5.34
C LEU A 86 -54.92 82.30 6.43
N GLN A 87 -55.45 82.74 7.57
CA GLN A 87 -55.90 81.84 8.61
C GLN A 87 -57.04 80.95 8.12
N ILE A 88 -58.04 81.53 7.46
CA ILE A 88 -59.16 80.76 6.88
C ILE A 88 -58.62 79.74 5.86
N ARG A 89 -57.73 80.15 4.95
CA ARG A 89 -57.12 79.24 3.97
C ARG A 89 -56.30 78.11 4.62
N LEU A 90 -55.65 78.40 5.74
CA LEU A 90 -54.87 77.40 6.47
C LEU A 90 -55.78 76.38 7.15
N GLU A 91 -56.94 76.81 7.67
CA GLU A 91 -57.97 75.92 8.20
C GLU A 91 -58.53 75.01 7.09
N GLU A 92 -58.87 75.55 5.92
CA GLU A 92 -59.30 74.77 4.75
C GLU A 92 -58.24 73.73 4.32
N GLN A 93 -56.95 74.13 4.29
CA GLN A 93 -55.86 73.21 3.97
C GLN A 93 -55.68 72.13 5.03
N ASN A 94 -55.84 72.46 6.31
CA ASN A 94 -55.77 71.48 7.39
C ASN A 94 -56.90 70.44 7.29
N GLU A 95 -58.09 70.84 6.88
CA GLU A 95 -59.20 69.90 6.61
C GLU A 95 -58.83 68.93 5.49
N VAL A 96 -58.32 69.43 4.36
CA VAL A 96 -57.87 68.57 3.25
C VAL A 96 -56.74 67.62 3.67
N VAL A 97 -55.81 68.08 4.51
CA VAL A 97 -54.75 67.22 5.05
C VAL A 97 -55.32 66.16 5.99
N ALA A 98 -56.31 66.49 6.81
CA ALA A 98 -56.97 65.53 7.68
C ALA A 98 -57.72 64.46 6.88
N GLU A 99 -58.48 64.86 5.84
CA GLU A 99 -59.15 63.91 4.94
C GLU A 99 -58.15 62.99 4.23
N ALA A 100 -57.01 63.55 3.76
CA ALA A 100 -55.96 62.76 3.14
C ALA A 100 -55.32 61.76 4.12
N ALA A 101 -55.17 62.14 5.39
CA ALA A 101 -54.66 61.26 6.44
C ALA A 101 -55.63 60.11 6.73
N GLU A 102 -56.93 60.37 6.84
CA GLU A 102 -57.94 59.30 7.01
C GLU A 102 -57.93 58.32 5.83
N MET A 103 -57.85 58.84 4.61
CA MET A 103 -57.73 58.01 3.41
C MET A 103 -56.42 57.20 3.39
N GLN A 104 -55.33 57.74 3.93
CA GLN A 104 -54.07 57.02 4.07
C GLN A 104 -54.22 55.86 5.06
N ASP A 105 -54.81 56.10 6.23
CA ASP A 105 -55.03 55.07 7.25
C ASP A 105 -55.89 53.91 6.71
N GLU A 106 -56.95 54.22 5.94
CA GLU A 106 -57.76 53.18 5.29
C GLU A 106 -56.96 52.36 4.27
N ASN A 107 -56.09 53.01 3.49
CA ASN A 107 -55.27 52.33 2.50
C ASN A 107 -54.18 51.48 3.16
N GLU A 108 -53.58 51.95 4.25
CA GLU A 108 -52.63 51.19 5.06
C GLU A 108 -53.30 49.95 5.65
N ALA A 109 -54.48 50.08 6.26
CA ALA A 109 -55.23 48.93 6.76
C ALA A 109 -55.57 47.90 5.67
N ARG A 110 -55.92 48.36 4.46
CA ARG A 110 -56.14 47.48 3.30
C ARG A 110 -54.86 46.79 2.84
N ALA A 111 -53.74 47.50 2.84
CA ALA A 111 -52.44 46.95 2.48
C ALA A 111 -52.00 45.87 3.48
N GLU A 112 -52.11 46.14 4.78
CA GLU A 112 -51.80 45.18 5.85
C GLU A 112 -52.66 43.91 5.74
N ALA A 113 -53.97 44.05 5.49
CA ALA A 113 -54.85 42.91 5.29
C ALA A 113 -54.43 42.05 4.09
N ALA A 114 -54.08 42.70 2.96
CA ALA A 114 -53.60 42.00 1.77
C ALA A 114 -52.24 41.31 2.00
N GLU A 115 -51.33 41.92 2.76
CA GLU A 115 -50.05 41.30 3.13
C GLU A 115 -50.26 40.05 3.99
N LEU A 116 -51.15 40.11 4.97
CA LEU A 116 -51.50 38.95 5.80
C LEU A 116 -52.09 37.80 4.98
N GLU A 117 -53.00 38.10 4.04
CA GLU A 117 -53.54 37.08 3.12
C GLU A 117 -52.44 36.43 2.27
N VAL A 118 -51.51 37.24 1.76
CA VAL A 118 -50.37 36.74 0.97
C VAL A 118 -49.47 35.85 1.82
N ASP A 119 -49.20 36.20 3.07
CA ASP A 119 -48.36 35.40 3.95
C ASP A 119 -49.04 34.09 4.37
N GLU A 120 -50.36 34.10 4.57
CA GLU A 120 -51.13 32.88 4.78
C GLU A 120 -51.05 31.96 3.55
N LEU A 121 -51.24 32.51 2.35
CA LEU A 121 -51.11 31.74 1.10
C LEU A 121 -49.69 31.19 0.90
N LYS A 122 -48.65 31.95 1.25
CA LYS A 122 -47.26 31.43 1.22
C LYS A 122 -47.07 30.27 2.18
N SER A 123 -47.61 30.36 3.40
CA SER A 123 -47.55 29.29 4.40
C SER A 123 -48.25 28.03 3.87
N GLN A 124 -49.48 28.18 3.38
CA GLN A 124 -50.23 27.06 2.77
C GLN A 124 -49.48 26.45 1.59
N LEU A 125 -48.91 27.27 0.70
CA LEU A 125 -48.15 26.80 -0.46
C LEU A 125 -46.89 26.01 -0.03
N ALA A 126 -46.21 26.45 1.03
CA ALA A 126 -45.06 25.72 1.57
C ALA A 126 -45.46 24.33 2.10
N ASP A 127 -46.57 24.25 2.84
CA ASP A 127 -47.11 22.97 3.33
C ASP A 127 -47.51 22.04 2.17
N TYR A 128 -48.17 22.58 1.15
CA TYR A 128 -48.53 21.82 -0.06
C TYR A 128 -47.28 21.32 -0.80
N GLN A 129 -46.24 22.14 -0.91
CA GLN A 129 -45.00 21.75 -1.57
C GLN A 129 -44.30 20.62 -0.80
N GLN A 130 -44.23 20.72 0.53
CA GLN A 130 -43.65 19.67 1.37
C GLN A 130 -44.44 18.36 1.24
N ALA A 131 -45.78 18.42 1.23
CA ALA A 131 -46.63 17.25 1.05
C ALA A 131 -46.43 16.61 -0.34
N LEU A 132 -46.31 17.45 -1.38
CA LEU A 132 -46.06 17.02 -2.74
C LEU A 132 -44.72 16.30 -2.87
N ASP A 133 -43.65 16.83 -2.28
CA ASP A 133 -42.31 16.23 -2.34
C ASP A 133 -42.28 14.84 -1.65
N VAL A 134 -42.97 14.69 -0.52
CA VAL A 134 -43.15 13.40 0.15
C VAL A 134 -43.94 12.43 -0.74
N GLN A 135 -45.01 12.90 -1.38
CA GLN A 135 -45.80 12.08 -2.30
C GLN A 135 -44.99 11.63 -3.52
N GLN A 136 -44.19 12.52 -4.13
CA GLN A 136 -43.31 12.18 -5.25
C GLN A 136 -42.29 11.12 -4.84
N THR A 137 -41.68 11.25 -3.66
CA THR A 137 -40.74 10.26 -3.14
C THR A 137 -41.40 8.89 -2.98
N ARG A 138 -42.61 8.84 -2.40
CA ARG A 138 -43.40 7.60 -2.27
C ARG A 138 -43.77 7.02 -3.63
N ALA A 139 -44.13 7.85 -4.60
CA ALA A 139 -44.47 7.40 -5.96
C ALA A 139 -43.27 6.78 -6.68
N ILE A 140 -42.07 7.36 -6.53
CA ILE A 140 -40.83 6.79 -7.09
C ILE A 140 -40.55 5.42 -6.45
N GLN A 141 -40.61 5.32 -5.12
CA GLN A 141 -40.41 4.06 -4.41
C GLN A 141 -41.43 2.99 -4.82
N TYR A 142 -42.70 3.38 -5.00
CA TYR A 142 -43.75 2.48 -5.47
C TYR A 142 -43.46 1.94 -6.88
N ASN A 143 -43.05 2.82 -7.81
CA ASN A 143 -42.67 2.39 -9.16
C ASN A 143 -41.42 1.50 -9.17
N GLN A 144 -40.44 1.79 -8.31
CA GLN A 144 -39.27 0.91 -8.11
C GLN A 144 -39.69 -0.47 -7.58
N ALA A 145 -40.62 -0.53 -6.62
CA ALA A 145 -41.16 -1.78 -6.10
C ALA A 145 -41.92 -2.58 -7.18
N ILE A 146 -42.76 -1.91 -7.98
CA ILE A 146 -43.46 -2.56 -9.11
C ILE A 146 -42.46 -3.11 -10.12
N SER A 147 -41.45 -2.33 -10.53
CA SER A 147 -40.44 -2.78 -11.49
C SER A 147 -39.57 -3.91 -10.96
N ALA A 148 -39.25 -3.93 -9.67
CA ALA A 148 -38.56 -5.05 -9.02
C ALA A 148 -39.43 -6.31 -9.01
N LEU A 149 -40.73 -6.18 -8.69
CA LEU A 149 -41.68 -7.28 -8.70
C LEU A 149 -41.88 -7.81 -10.12
N ALA A 150 -42.02 -6.95 -11.14
CA ALA A 150 -42.12 -7.34 -12.54
C ALA A 150 -40.89 -8.12 -13.02
N ARG A 151 -39.68 -7.64 -12.69
CA ARG A 151 -38.44 -8.38 -12.98
C ARG A 151 -38.40 -9.73 -12.28
N ALA A 152 -38.81 -9.81 -11.01
CA ALA A 152 -38.88 -11.07 -10.29
C ALA A 152 -39.88 -12.05 -10.93
N LYS A 153 -41.05 -11.56 -11.40
CA LYS A 153 -42.02 -12.36 -12.15
C LYS A 153 -41.41 -12.97 -13.41
N GLU A 154 -40.64 -12.18 -14.17
CA GLU A 154 -40.00 -12.63 -15.39
C GLU A 154 -38.89 -13.65 -15.13
N ILE A 155 -37.97 -13.36 -14.21
CA ILE A 155 -36.81 -14.21 -13.90
C ILE A 155 -37.23 -15.52 -13.25
N CYS A 156 -38.15 -15.46 -12.29
CA CYS A 156 -38.65 -16.65 -11.60
C CYS A 156 -39.73 -17.39 -12.40
N HIS A 157 -40.18 -16.83 -13.54
CA HIS A 157 -41.30 -17.34 -14.34
C HIS A 157 -42.59 -17.55 -13.52
N LEU A 158 -42.89 -16.61 -12.62
CA LEU A 158 -44.07 -16.63 -11.74
C LEU A 158 -44.96 -15.41 -12.05
N PRO A 159 -45.90 -15.49 -13.02
CA PRO A 159 -46.70 -14.33 -13.45
C PRO A 159 -47.62 -13.79 -12.33
N ASP A 160 -48.02 -14.63 -11.39
CA ASP A 160 -48.92 -14.28 -10.29
C ASP A 160 -48.19 -13.94 -8.98
N LEU A 161 -46.87 -13.69 -9.03
CA LEU A 161 -46.10 -13.31 -7.83
C LEU A 161 -46.65 -12.04 -7.18
N THR A 162 -46.95 -12.14 -5.88
CA THR A 162 -47.41 -11.02 -5.04
C THR A 162 -46.33 -10.66 -4.02
N PRO A 163 -46.29 -9.43 -3.48
CA PRO A 163 -45.32 -9.07 -2.45
C PRO A 163 -45.46 -9.92 -1.18
N GLU A 164 -46.67 -10.38 -0.87
CA GLU A 164 -46.95 -11.25 0.28
C GLU A 164 -46.37 -12.67 0.09
N SER A 165 -46.53 -13.25 -1.10
CA SER A 165 -46.00 -14.59 -1.42
C SER A 165 -44.50 -14.59 -1.74
N ALA A 166 -43.90 -13.43 -2.01
CA ALA A 166 -42.49 -13.31 -2.40
C ALA A 166 -41.52 -13.86 -1.33
N ALA A 167 -41.85 -13.70 -0.04
CA ALA A 167 -41.02 -14.21 1.05
C ALA A 167 -40.96 -15.75 1.07
N GLU A 168 -42.09 -16.41 0.84
CA GLU A 168 -42.16 -17.87 0.76
C GLU A 168 -41.39 -18.39 -0.46
N TRP A 169 -41.62 -17.78 -1.63
CA TRP A 169 -40.90 -18.14 -2.85
C TRP A 169 -39.39 -17.95 -2.71
N LEU A 170 -38.93 -16.87 -2.06
CA LEU A 170 -37.52 -16.64 -1.77
C LEU A 170 -36.91 -17.80 -0.98
N ASN A 171 -37.58 -18.27 0.08
CA ASN A 171 -37.10 -19.41 0.85
C ASN A 171 -37.01 -20.68 -0.01
N THR A 172 -37.98 -20.92 -0.90
CA THR A 172 -37.93 -22.08 -1.81
C THR A 172 -36.78 -21.98 -2.82
N PHE A 173 -36.48 -20.78 -3.34
CA PHE A 173 -35.37 -20.58 -4.26
C PHE A 173 -34.01 -20.72 -3.55
N GLN A 174 -33.88 -20.22 -2.31
CA GLN A 174 -32.68 -20.41 -1.50
C GLN A 174 -32.43 -21.89 -1.18
N ALA A 175 -33.47 -22.66 -0.84
CA ALA A 175 -33.34 -24.09 -0.63
C ALA A 175 -32.90 -24.83 -1.90
N LYS A 176 -33.49 -24.48 -3.07
CA LYS A 176 -33.08 -25.03 -4.37
C LYS A 176 -31.63 -24.66 -4.73
N GLU A 177 -31.20 -23.44 -4.43
CA GLU A 177 -29.82 -22.99 -4.64
C GLU A 177 -28.83 -23.80 -3.78
N GLN A 178 -29.14 -24.00 -2.49
CA GLN A 178 -28.34 -24.84 -1.61
C GLN A 178 -28.28 -26.28 -2.11
N GLU A 179 -29.42 -26.87 -2.48
CA GLU A 179 -29.45 -28.24 -3.02
C GLU A 179 -28.63 -28.36 -4.33
N ALA A 180 -28.71 -27.37 -5.22
CA ALA A 180 -27.96 -27.36 -6.47
C ALA A 180 -26.45 -27.22 -6.24
N THR A 181 -26.04 -26.36 -5.31
CA THR A 181 -24.61 -26.18 -4.96
C THR A 181 -24.03 -27.41 -4.28
N GLU A 182 -24.76 -28.05 -3.37
CA GLU A 182 -24.36 -29.33 -2.75
C GLU A 182 -24.23 -30.44 -3.80
N LYS A 183 -25.20 -30.55 -4.70
CA LYS A 183 -25.14 -31.51 -5.82
C LYS A 183 -23.92 -31.24 -6.72
N LEU A 184 -23.69 -29.98 -7.09
CA LEU A 184 -22.55 -29.59 -7.92
C LEU A 184 -21.23 -29.95 -7.23
N LEU A 185 -21.06 -29.61 -5.95
CA LEU A 185 -19.86 -29.93 -5.20
C LEU A 185 -19.62 -31.44 -5.11
N SER A 186 -20.68 -32.22 -4.88
CA SER A 186 -20.58 -33.68 -4.87
C SER A 186 -20.17 -34.26 -6.24
N LEU A 187 -20.65 -33.66 -7.33
CA LEU A 187 -20.29 -34.05 -8.69
C LEU A 187 -18.88 -33.60 -9.04
N GLU A 188 -18.44 -32.43 -8.59
CA GLU A 188 -17.10 -31.91 -8.78
C GLU A 188 -16.06 -32.83 -8.11
N GLN A 189 -16.32 -33.26 -6.88
CA GLN A 189 -15.47 -34.24 -6.19
C GLN A 189 -15.38 -35.56 -6.99
N LYS A 190 -16.52 -36.10 -7.42
CA LYS A 190 -16.56 -37.32 -8.26
C LYS A 190 -15.85 -37.11 -9.59
N MET A 191 -16.00 -35.95 -10.21
CA MET A 191 -15.39 -35.60 -11.49
C MET A 191 -13.87 -35.47 -11.35
N SER A 192 -13.37 -34.85 -10.28
CA SER A 192 -11.93 -34.75 -10.01
C SER A 192 -11.30 -36.14 -9.83
N VAL A 193 -11.94 -37.02 -9.04
CA VAL A 193 -11.49 -38.42 -8.89
C VAL A 193 -11.61 -39.17 -10.21
N ALA A 194 -12.69 -38.99 -10.98
CA ALA A 194 -12.85 -39.62 -12.28
C ALA A 194 -11.82 -39.13 -13.32
N GLN A 195 -11.46 -37.85 -13.31
CA GLN A 195 -10.44 -37.27 -14.19
C GLN A 195 -9.04 -37.80 -13.87
N THR A 196 -8.69 -37.88 -12.58
CA THR A 196 -7.43 -38.49 -12.14
C THR A 196 -7.37 -39.99 -12.42
N ALA A 197 -8.47 -40.72 -12.19
CA ALA A 197 -8.57 -42.13 -12.56
C ALA A 197 -8.48 -42.35 -14.08
N HIS A 198 -9.12 -41.49 -14.87
CA HIS A 198 -9.06 -41.56 -16.34
C HIS A 198 -7.64 -41.27 -16.86
N SER A 199 -6.95 -40.25 -16.33
CA SER A 199 -5.57 -39.96 -16.74
C SER A 199 -4.60 -41.07 -16.36
N GLN A 200 -4.73 -41.64 -15.16
CA GLN A 200 -3.96 -42.82 -14.74
C GLN A 200 -4.29 -44.04 -15.61
N PHE A 201 -5.56 -44.26 -15.95
CA PHE A 201 -5.97 -45.34 -16.83
C PHE A 201 -5.34 -45.19 -18.23
N GLU A 202 -5.39 -44.00 -18.84
CA GLU A 202 -4.79 -43.75 -20.15
C GLU A 202 -3.26 -43.93 -20.10
N GLN A 203 -2.58 -43.45 -19.05
CA GLN A 203 -1.13 -43.67 -18.87
C GLN A 203 -0.80 -45.16 -18.74
N ALA A 204 -1.52 -45.89 -17.89
CA ALA A 204 -1.33 -47.32 -17.70
C ALA A 204 -1.62 -48.11 -18.98
N TYR A 205 -2.69 -47.77 -19.68
CA TYR A 205 -3.04 -48.36 -20.97
C TYR A 205 -1.97 -48.13 -22.03
N GLN A 206 -1.42 -46.91 -22.12
CA GLN A 206 -0.31 -46.61 -23.04
C GLN A 206 0.95 -47.42 -22.72
N LEU A 207 1.29 -47.63 -21.44
CA LEU A 207 2.42 -48.47 -21.04
C LEU A 207 2.21 -49.94 -21.43
N VAL A 208 1.01 -50.47 -21.20
CA VAL A 208 0.67 -51.86 -21.56
C VAL A 208 0.68 -52.03 -23.07
N ALA A 209 0.14 -51.07 -23.82
CA ALA A 209 0.18 -51.06 -25.27
C ALA A 209 1.60 -50.92 -25.84
N ALA A 210 2.51 -50.21 -25.15
CA ALA A 210 3.92 -50.11 -25.55
C ALA A 210 4.69 -51.42 -25.34
N ILE A 211 4.35 -52.23 -24.33
CA ILE A 211 5.01 -53.50 -24.03
C ILE A 211 4.44 -54.65 -24.86
N ASN A 212 3.10 -54.76 -24.94
CA ASN A 212 2.42 -55.87 -25.62
C ASN A 212 2.10 -55.58 -27.10
N GLY A 213 1.99 -54.30 -27.49
CA GLY A 213 1.46 -53.87 -28.79
C GLY A 213 0.00 -53.38 -28.72
N PRO A 214 -0.64 -53.06 -29.85
CA PRO A 214 -2.01 -52.55 -29.87
C PRO A 214 -3.01 -53.62 -29.39
N LEU A 215 -3.84 -53.28 -28.41
CA LEU A 215 -4.84 -54.15 -27.78
C LEU A 215 -6.12 -53.37 -27.46
N ALA A 216 -7.24 -54.02 -27.18
CA ALA A 216 -8.49 -53.33 -26.82
C ALA A 216 -8.48 -52.85 -25.37
N ARG A 217 -9.11 -51.69 -25.08
CA ARG A 217 -9.18 -51.13 -23.72
C ARG A 217 -9.81 -52.07 -22.69
N SER A 218 -10.73 -52.94 -23.11
CA SER A 218 -11.36 -53.95 -22.26
C SER A 218 -10.40 -55.07 -21.85
N GLU A 219 -9.42 -55.41 -22.70
CA GLU A 219 -8.46 -56.51 -22.49
C GLU A 219 -7.20 -56.04 -21.75
N ALA A 220 -6.97 -54.72 -21.69
CA ALA A 220 -5.78 -54.13 -21.10
C ALA A 220 -5.52 -54.55 -19.65
N TRP A 221 -6.57 -54.79 -18.85
CA TRP A 221 -6.42 -55.17 -17.45
C TRP A 221 -5.90 -56.60 -17.27
N ASP A 222 -6.43 -57.56 -18.04
CA ASP A 222 -5.99 -58.96 -17.99
C ASP A 222 -4.54 -59.07 -18.48
N VAL A 223 -4.22 -58.42 -19.61
CA VAL A 223 -2.86 -58.38 -20.17
C VAL A 223 -1.87 -57.71 -19.21
N ALA A 224 -2.22 -56.58 -18.60
CA ALA A 224 -1.34 -55.89 -17.64
C ALA A 224 -0.98 -56.79 -16.45
N ARG A 225 -1.95 -57.59 -15.97
CA ARG A 225 -1.76 -58.51 -14.86
C ARG A 225 -0.83 -59.66 -15.24
N GLU A 226 -1.00 -60.22 -16.44
CA GLU A 226 -0.09 -61.25 -16.97
C GLU A 226 1.33 -60.72 -17.14
N LEU A 227 1.50 -59.54 -17.73
CA LEU A 227 2.81 -58.88 -17.89
C LEU A 227 3.52 -58.65 -16.55
N LEU A 228 2.80 -58.24 -15.51
CA LEU A 228 3.38 -58.07 -14.16
C LEU A 228 3.82 -59.41 -13.57
N ARG A 229 3.00 -60.47 -13.74
CA ARG A 229 3.34 -61.82 -13.26
C ARG A 229 4.55 -62.38 -13.98
N ASP A 230 4.59 -62.23 -15.31
CA ASP A 230 5.72 -62.64 -16.13
C ASP A 230 6.95 -61.81 -15.78
N GLY A 231 6.82 -60.51 -15.54
CA GLY A 231 7.91 -59.66 -15.09
C GLY A 231 8.57 -60.14 -13.79
N VAL A 232 7.79 -60.60 -12.82
CA VAL A 232 8.30 -61.20 -11.57
C VAL A 232 9.03 -62.52 -11.86
N ASN A 233 8.42 -63.40 -12.66
CA ASN A 233 9.04 -64.67 -13.03
C ASN A 233 10.37 -64.46 -13.80
N GLN A 234 10.39 -63.53 -14.75
CA GLN A 234 11.57 -63.18 -15.54
C GLN A 234 12.68 -62.58 -14.67
N ARG A 235 12.36 -61.75 -13.67
CA ARG A 235 13.35 -61.26 -12.70
C ARG A 235 13.97 -62.39 -11.90
N HIS A 236 13.17 -63.32 -11.41
CA HIS A 236 13.70 -64.50 -10.70
C HIS A 236 14.59 -65.37 -11.59
N LEU A 237 14.21 -65.59 -12.84
CA LEU A 237 15.05 -66.32 -13.80
C LEU A 237 16.36 -65.57 -14.08
N ALA A 238 16.31 -64.23 -14.22
CA ALA A 238 17.50 -63.40 -14.43
C ALA A 238 18.45 -63.45 -13.22
N GLU A 239 17.93 -63.45 -12.00
CA GLU A 239 18.73 -63.60 -10.77
C GLU A 239 19.45 -64.96 -10.71
N GLN A 240 18.84 -66.03 -11.24
CA GLN A 240 19.46 -67.36 -11.29
C GLN A 240 20.62 -67.47 -12.28
N VAL A 241 20.74 -66.56 -13.24
CA VAL A 241 21.81 -66.58 -14.26
C VAL A 241 23.20 -66.52 -13.61
N GLN A 242 23.38 -65.68 -12.58
CA GLN A 242 24.70 -65.50 -11.96
C GLN A 242 25.15 -66.76 -11.17
N PRO A 243 24.32 -67.36 -10.29
CA PRO A 243 24.64 -68.65 -9.67
C PRO A 243 24.90 -69.78 -10.68
N LEU A 244 24.12 -69.84 -11.75
CA LEU A 244 24.30 -70.87 -12.80
C LEU A 244 25.62 -70.68 -13.54
N ARG A 245 26.01 -69.44 -13.87
CA ARG A 245 27.32 -69.13 -14.46
C ARG A 245 28.47 -69.54 -13.54
N MET A 246 28.36 -69.27 -12.25
CA MET A 246 29.37 -69.68 -11.26
C MET A 246 29.50 -71.21 -11.19
N ARG A 247 28.38 -71.93 -11.09
CA ARG A 247 28.39 -73.41 -11.10
C ARG A 247 28.97 -73.97 -12.40
N LEU A 248 28.64 -73.37 -13.54
CA LEU A 248 29.17 -73.78 -14.83
C LEU A 248 30.70 -73.59 -14.86
N SER A 249 31.21 -72.43 -14.40
CA SER A 249 32.66 -72.21 -14.32
C SER A 249 33.37 -73.17 -13.38
N GLU A 250 32.74 -73.54 -12.26
CA GLU A 250 33.27 -74.53 -11.31
C GLU A 250 33.32 -75.93 -11.93
N LEU A 251 32.27 -76.34 -12.65
CA LEU A 251 32.23 -77.62 -13.36
C LEU A 251 33.25 -77.67 -14.51
N GLU A 252 33.40 -76.58 -15.27
CA GLU A 252 34.45 -76.46 -16.29
C GLU A 252 35.85 -76.56 -15.68
N GLN A 253 36.07 -75.96 -14.50
CA GLN A 253 37.34 -76.07 -13.79
C GLN A 253 37.60 -77.50 -13.30
N ARG A 254 36.60 -78.15 -12.66
CA ARG A 254 36.71 -79.56 -12.25
C ARG A 254 36.98 -80.50 -13.42
N LEU A 255 36.36 -80.24 -14.58
CA LEU A 255 36.61 -81.02 -15.79
C LEU A 255 38.06 -80.84 -16.27
N ARG A 256 38.60 -79.61 -16.24
CA ARG A 256 40.01 -79.37 -16.56
C ARG A 256 40.94 -80.09 -15.60
N GLU A 257 40.67 -80.02 -14.30
CA GLU A 257 41.44 -80.73 -13.26
C GLU A 257 41.39 -82.25 -13.47
N GLN A 258 40.23 -82.82 -13.83
CA GLN A 258 40.11 -84.23 -14.17
C GLN A 258 40.93 -84.61 -15.42
N GLN A 259 40.84 -83.82 -16.50
CA GLN A 259 41.64 -84.05 -17.71
C GLN A 259 43.15 -83.94 -17.45
N GLU A 260 43.57 -83.01 -16.60
CA GLU A 260 44.96 -82.89 -16.16
C GLU A 260 45.39 -84.09 -15.32
N ALA A 261 44.55 -84.57 -14.38
CA ALA A 261 44.82 -85.75 -13.59
C ALA A 261 44.92 -87.01 -14.46
N GLU A 262 43.99 -87.23 -15.39
CA GLU A 262 44.04 -88.32 -16.37
C GLU A 262 45.32 -88.27 -17.21
N ARG A 263 45.72 -87.07 -17.65
CA ARG A 263 46.98 -86.88 -18.37
C ARG A 263 48.18 -87.25 -17.51
N LEU A 264 48.23 -86.81 -16.25
CA LEU A 264 49.32 -87.14 -15.32
C LEU A 264 49.38 -88.65 -15.04
N LEU A 265 48.23 -89.32 -14.88
CA LEU A 265 48.16 -90.78 -14.73
C LEU A 265 48.64 -91.49 -15.98
N ALA A 266 48.25 -91.03 -17.17
CA ALA A 266 48.76 -91.58 -18.42
C ALA A 266 50.28 -91.38 -18.57
N GLU A 267 50.82 -90.22 -18.16
CA GLU A 267 52.26 -89.97 -18.12
C GLU A 267 52.98 -90.88 -17.10
N PHE A 268 52.39 -91.12 -15.92
CA PHE A 268 52.92 -92.04 -14.90
C PHE A 268 52.92 -93.50 -15.38
N CYS A 269 51.81 -93.99 -15.94
CA CYS A 269 51.70 -95.32 -16.50
C CYS A 269 52.72 -95.55 -17.63
N LYS A 270 52.91 -94.55 -18.51
CA LYS A 270 53.96 -94.57 -19.54
C LYS A 270 55.37 -94.71 -18.95
N ARG A 271 55.69 -94.00 -17.86
CA ARG A 271 57.01 -94.08 -17.20
C ARG A 271 57.25 -95.41 -16.51
N GLN A 272 56.23 -96.02 -15.92
CA GLN A 272 56.33 -97.30 -15.22
C GLN A 272 56.25 -98.53 -16.16
N GLY A 273 55.82 -98.34 -17.42
CA GLY A 273 55.69 -99.42 -18.40
C GLY A 273 54.57 -100.42 -18.11
N LYS A 274 53.65 -100.06 -17.20
CA LYS A 274 52.45 -100.82 -16.81
C LYS A 274 51.29 -99.83 -16.67
N ASN A 275 50.09 -100.27 -17.04
CA ASN A 275 48.88 -99.50 -16.82
C ASN A 275 48.40 -99.77 -15.39
N PHE A 276 48.21 -98.71 -14.61
CA PHE A 276 47.62 -98.77 -13.28
C PHE A 276 46.26 -98.09 -13.33
N ASP A 277 45.26 -98.75 -12.75
CA ASP A 277 43.94 -98.15 -12.56
C ASP A 277 43.92 -97.25 -11.31
N ILE A 278 42.92 -96.38 -11.23
CA ILE A 278 42.84 -95.36 -10.15
C ILE A 278 42.87 -96.01 -8.77
N ASP A 279 42.15 -97.12 -8.60
CA ASP A 279 42.03 -97.83 -7.32
C ASP A 279 43.35 -98.53 -6.90
N GLU A 280 44.28 -98.74 -7.83
CA GLU A 280 45.55 -99.40 -7.58
C GLU A 280 46.66 -98.41 -7.17
N LEU A 281 46.45 -97.10 -7.37
CA LEU A 281 47.46 -96.07 -7.08
C LEU A 281 47.80 -95.97 -5.60
N GLU A 282 46.82 -96.08 -4.69
CA GLU A 282 47.08 -96.00 -3.25
C GLU A 282 47.90 -97.19 -2.76
N ALA A 283 47.56 -98.40 -3.20
CA ALA A 283 48.33 -99.60 -2.89
C ALA A 283 49.76 -99.51 -3.46
N LEU A 284 49.90 -99.03 -4.70
CA LEU A 284 51.20 -98.82 -5.31
C LEU A 284 52.02 -97.73 -4.60
N HIS A 285 51.39 -96.66 -4.14
CA HIS A 285 52.04 -95.62 -3.34
C HIS A 285 52.59 -96.21 -2.03
N GLN A 286 51.78 -96.99 -1.31
CA GLN A 286 52.21 -97.68 -0.09
C GLN A 286 53.34 -98.69 -0.35
N GLU A 287 53.28 -99.44 -1.46
CA GLU A 287 54.36 -100.35 -1.86
C GLU A 287 55.65 -99.60 -2.17
N LEU A 288 55.58 -98.49 -2.91
CA LEU A 288 56.73 -97.66 -3.21
C LEU A 288 57.30 -97.01 -1.95
N GLU A 289 56.46 -96.52 -1.04
CA GLU A 289 56.89 -95.98 0.25
C GLU A 289 57.54 -97.05 1.13
N ALA A 290 56.94 -98.24 1.24
CA ALA A 290 57.53 -99.37 1.96
C ALA A 290 58.86 -99.81 1.34
N ARG A 291 58.98 -99.75 0.01
CA ARG A 291 60.22 -100.08 -0.69
C ARG A 291 61.29 -99.00 -0.52
N ILE A 292 60.90 -97.73 -0.48
CA ILE A 292 61.81 -96.62 -0.13
C ILE A 292 62.28 -96.80 1.31
N ALA A 293 61.38 -97.09 2.26
CA ALA A 293 61.71 -97.34 3.67
C ALA A 293 62.67 -98.54 3.83
N ALA A 294 62.38 -99.66 3.17
CA ALA A 294 63.24 -100.84 3.19
C ALA A 294 64.62 -100.55 2.56
N LEU A 295 64.67 -99.78 1.48
CA LEU A 295 65.94 -99.35 0.87
C LEU A 295 66.70 -98.40 1.81
N SER A 296 66.04 -97.45 2.48
CA SER A 296 66.69 -96.58 3.46
C SER A 296 67.22 -97.35 4.66
N ASP A 297 66.49 -98.35 5.16
CA ASP A 297 66.93 -99.22 6.25
C ASP A 297 68.13 -100.08 5.84
N ASN A 298 68.11 -100.62 4.62
CA ASN A 298 69.26 -101.36 4.07
C ASN A 298 70.50 -100.47 3.93
N VAL A 299 70.33 -99.21 3.49
CA VAL A 299 71.43 -98.24 3.40
C VAL A 299 71.96 -97.89 4.80
N ALA A 300 71.08 -97.70 5.79
CA ALA A 300 71.47 -97.45 7.17
C ALA A 300 72.23 -98.65 7.77
N ASN A 301 71.71 -99.87 7.62
CA ASN A 301 72.36 -101.11 8.10
C ASN A 301 73.73 -101.33 7.45
N ALA A 302 73.84 -101.12 6.14
CA ALA A 302 75.12 -101.20 5.43
C ALA A 302 76.11 -100.14 5.94
N SER A 303 75.63 -98.95 6.30
CA SER A 303 76.47 -97.89 6.89
C SER A 303 76.97 -98.25 8.29
N GLU A 304 76.13 -98.88 9.13
CA GLU A 304 76.52 -99.38 10.46
C GLU A 304 77.52 -100.53 10.38
N GLN A 305 77.28 -101.53 9.54
CA GLN A 305 78.23 -102.64 9.33
C GLN A 305 79.60 -102.14 8.83
N ARG A 306 79.61 -101.12 7.99
CA ARG A 306 80.85 -100.49 7.53
C ARG A 306 81.58 -99.76 8.67
N MET A 307 80.85 -99.20 9.62
CA MET A 307 81.41 -98.54 10.80
C MET A 307 82.00 -99.56 11.78
N THR A 308 81.32 -100.68 12.06
CA THR A 308 81.82 -101.73 12.97
C THR A 308 83.08 -102.40 12.42
N LEU A 309 83.10 -102.78 11.15
CA LEU A 309 84.29 -103.37 10.50
C LEU A 309 85.49 -102.40 10.52
N ARG A 310 85.26 -101.08 10.42
CA ARG A 310 86.33 -100.08 10.57
C ARG A 310 86.89 -100.04 12.00
N GLN A 311 86.03 -100.09 13.02
CA GLN A 311 86.47 -100.13 14.41
C GLN A 311 87.29 -101.40 14.73
N GLU A 312 86.85 -102.56 14.24
CA GLU A 312 87.60 -103.82 14.38
C GLU A 312 88.96 -103.75 13.69
N GLN A 313 89.03 -103.14 12.51
CA GLN A 313 90.28 -102.96 11.77
C GLN A 313 91.29 -102.07 12.53
N GLU A 314 90.84 -100.98 13.13
CA GLU A 314 91.67 -100.10 13.97
C GLU A 314 92.19 -100.82 15.23
N GLN A 315 91.34 -101.62 15.88
CA GLN A 315 91.73 -102.43 17.04
C GLN A 315 92.81 -103.45 16.69
N LEU A 316 92.67 -104.16 15.56
CA LEU A 316 93.67 -105.14 15.11
C LEU A 316 95.00 -104.48 14.71
N GLN A 317 94.96 -103.33 14.03
CA GLN A 317 96.17 -102.59 13.66
C GLN A 317 96.96 -102.11 14.89
N SER A 318 96.29 -101.59 15.92
CA SER A 318 96.96 -101.18 17.16
C SER A 318 97.63 -102.36 17.89
N ARG A 319 96.98 -103.53 17.89
CA ARG A 319 97.51 -104.77 18.48
C ARG A 319 98.78 -105.25 17.77
N ILE A 320 98.80 -105.19 16.44
CA ILE A 320 99.96 -105.60 15.62
C ILE A 320 101.15 -104.67 15.87
N GLN A 321 100.94 -103.35 15.90
CA GLN A 321 102.00 -102.38 16.20
C GLN A 321 102.64 -102.63 17.57
N HIS A 322 101.82 -102.91 18.60
CA HIS A 322 102.31 -103.21 19.94
C HIS A 322 103.15 -104.49 19.99
N LEU A 323 102.77 -105.53 19.24
CA LEU A 323 103.53 -106.79 19.18
C LEU A 323 104.84 -106.66 18.39
N MET A 324 104.86 -105.87 17.32
CA MET A 324 106.06 -105.61 16.52
C MET A 324 107.17 -104.90 17.31
N GLN A 325 106.84 -104.01 18.24
CA GLN A 325 107.85 -103.30 19.05
C GLN A 325 108.54 -104.19 20.10
N ARG A 326 107.87 -105.24 20.60
CA ARG A 326 108.43 -106.17 21.62
C ARG A 326 109.28 -107.30 21.03
N ALA A 327 109.07 -107.65 19.77
CA ALA A 327 109.76 -108.75 19.10
C ALA A 327 111.31 -108.67 19.10
N PRO A 328 111.97 -107.52 18.83
CA PRO A 328 113.44 -107.47 18.76
C PRO A 328 114.13 -107.61 20.13
N VAL A 329 113.50 -107.15 21.21
CA VAL A 329 114.02 -107.32 22.58
C VAL A 329 113.99 -108.80 23.00
N TRP A 330 112.96 -109.52 22.56
CA TRP A 330 112.78 -110.94 22.88
C TRP A 330 113.77 -111.83 22.11
N LEU A 331 113.98 -111.54 20.82
CA LEU A 331 114.99 -112.21 19.98
C LEU A 331 116.42 -111.99 20.50
N ALA A 332 116.76 -110.77 20.94
CA ALA A 332 118.06 -110.48 21.55
C ALA A 332 118.30 -111.25 22.85
N ALA A 333 117.29 -111.32 23.73
CA ALA A 333 117.36 -112.09 24.98
C ALA A 333 117.54 -113.60 24.74
N GLN A 334 116.92 -114.14 23.69
CA GLN A 334 117.05 -115.56 23.37
C GLN A 334 118.43 -115.91 22.81
N THR A 335 119.01 -115.06 21.96
CA THR A 335 120.38 -115.27 21.45
C THR A 335 121.45 -115.23 22.55
N ALA A 336 121.26 -114.40 23.58
CA ALA A 336 122.15 -114.34 24.75
C ALA A 336 122.08 -115.60 25.64
N LEU A 337 120.91 -116.24 25.73
CA LEU A 337 120.76 -117.50 26.49
C LEU A 337 121.39 -118.70 25.75
N THR A 338 121.34 -118.74 24.43
CA THR A 338 121.96 -119.82 23.64
C THR A 338 123.49 -119.80 23.64
N SER A 339 124.13 -118.63 23.80
CA SER A 339 125.60 -118.55 23.87
C SER A 339 126.13 -119.07 25.22
N LEU A 340 125.41 -118.83 26.33
CA LEU A 340 125.74 -119.33 27.67
C LEU A 340 125.62 -120.86 27.79
N ALA A 341 124.66 -121.47 27.09
CA ALA A 341 124.47 -122.92 27.07
C ALA A 341 125.66 -123.67 26.43
N ASN A 342 126.28 -123.09 25.40
CA ASN A 342 127.39 -123.73 24.69
C ASN A 342 128.73 -123.67 25.45
N SER A 343 128.92 -122.71 26.38
CA SER A 343 130.13 -122.65 27.23
C SER A 343 130.16 -123.69 28.36
N ALA A 344 129.01 -124.23 28.78
CA ALA A 344 128.91 -125.18 29.89
C ALA A 344 129.25 -126.64 29.51
N ALA A 345 129.27 -126.99 28.22
CA ALA A 345 129.49 -128.37 27.78
C ALA A 345 130.98 -128.78 27.63
N ARG A 346 131.95 -127.87 27.84
CA ARG A 346 133.37 -128.10 27.52
C ARG A 346 134.33 -128.39 28.69
N SER A 347 133.88 -128.46 29.96
CA SER A 347 134.81 -128.64 31.10
C SER A 347 134.50 -129.79 32.08
N LEU A 348 133.82 -130.85 31.65
CA LEU A 348 133.74 -132.10 32.42
C LEU A 348 134.13 -133.30 31.54
N ARG A 349 135.44 -133.46 31.36
CA ARG A 349 136.10 -134.78 31.23
C ARG A 349 137.07 -134.93 32.40
N PRO A 350 136.95 -136.01 33.18
CA PRO A 350 138.08 -136.88 33.47
C PRO A 350 137.83 -138.31 32.95
N ALA A 351 138.92 -139.03 32.72
CA ALA A 351 139.03 -140.20 31.85
C ALA A 351 138.64 -141.54 32.47
N ARG A 352 138.17 -142.49 31.64
CA ARG A 352 138.86 -143.78 31.34
C ARG A 352 138.03 -144.71 30.43
N LYS A 353 138.78 -145.45 29.60
CA LYS A 353 138.49 -146.63 28.75
C LYS A 353 137.58 -146.46 27.54
#